data_AF-A0A522CTJ1-F1
#
_entry.id   AF-A0A522CTJ1-F1
#
_cell.length_a   1.000
_cell.length_b   1.000
_cell.length_c   1.000
_cell.angle_alpha   90.00
_cell.angle_beta   90.00
_cell.angle_gamma   90.00
#
_symmetry.space_group_name_H-M   'P 1'
#
loop_
_entity.id
_entity.type
_entity.pdbx_description
1 polymer ?
#
loop_
_entity_poly.entity_id
_entity_poly.type
_entity_poly.pdbx_seq_one_letter_code
_entity_poly.pdbx_strand_id
1 'polypeptide(L)'
;MKKFILDTNIIINDPALLKQWSPKCQVYLPSFVLREVNNFAKKNKQNAVVAEELHKLIEDDLARGFIRFAYIDPKQFKRPTPGLFRENRITTNDYLLAQFTYEFSLMKEGKDVTMVTDDVALYNYAKSIGLRALNLREYHSEMARYKSVSLAQAGERAAYGARWILRAMGPLAAGALLAVCAGFFINYFGLINTILGAGAMVALLAVLSIFLLGIRARWRLSYALLQVFLGLFVLYQGLGTALDLSAPSLLITLLAGIFLLMTGLDNLGKRARGTVAERLRAFIFKD
;
A
#
# COMPACT_ATOMS: atom_id res chain seq x y z
N MET A 1 -7.66 8.88 -17.47
CA MET A 1 -6.38 8.15 -17.33
C MET A 1 -5.97 7.70 -18.72
N LYS A 2 -4.83 8.19 -19.20
CA LYS A 2 -4.32 7.93 -20.53
C LYS A 2 -3.68 6.55 -20.59
N LYS A 3 -3.83 5.83 -21.70
CA LYS A 3 -3.33 4.45 -21.84
C LYS A 3 -2.37 4.36 -22.99
N PHE A 4 -1.24 3.73 -22.74
CA PHE A 4 -0.21 3.49 -23.75
C PHE A 4 -0.06 2.00 -23.96
N ILE A 5 -0.19 1.54 -25.21
CA ILE A 5 0.10 0.16 -25.60
C ILE A 5 1.46 0.17 -26.28
N LEU A 6 2.45 -0.47 -25.67
CA LEU A 6 3.83 -0.45 -26.14
C LEU A 6 4.11 -1.65 -27.05
N ASP A 7 4.80 -1.38 -28.15
CA ASP A 7 5.48 -2.38 -28.95
C ASP A 7 6.70 -2.95 -28.19
N THR A 8 7.06 -4.21 -28.45
CA THR A 8 8.21 -4.87 -27.82
C THR A 8 9.51 -4.12 -28.14
N ASN A 9 9.68 -3.64 -29.37
CA ASN A 9 10.89 -2.93 -29.78
C ASN A 9 11.13 -1.67 -28.96
N ILE A 10 10.07 -0.97 -28.57
CA ILE A 10 10.15 0.22 -27.72
C ILE A 10 10.75 -0.13 -26.35
N ILE A 11 10.32 -1.24 -25.76
CA ILE A 11 10.76 -1.68 -24.43
C ILE A 11 12.20 -2.21 -24.47
N ILE A 12 12.56 -2.92 -25.54
CA ILE A 12 13.93 -3.44 -25.73
C ILE A 12 14.91 -2.28 -25.94
N ASN A 13 14.52 -1.27 -26.73
CA ASN A 13 15.40 -0.14 -27.05
C ASN A 13 15.54 0.85 -25.88
N ASP A 14 14.49 1.03 -25.08
CA ASP A 14 14.54 1.91 -23.92
C ASP A 14 13.84 1.30 -22.69
N PRO A 15 14.51 0.38 -21.97
CA PRO A 15 14.00 -0.21 -20.73
C PRO A 15 13.71 0.83 -19.64
N ALA A 16 14.32 2.02 -19.72
CA ALA A 16 14.13 3.06 -18.72
C ALA A 16 12.72 3.69 -18.77
N LEU A 17 11.96 3.48 -19.85
CA LEU A 17 10.54 3.84 -19.95
C LEU A 17 9.71 3.18 -18.84
N LEU A 18 10.04 1.93 -18.50
CA LEU A 18 9.37 1.20 -17.44
C LEU A 18 9.64 1.84 -16.08
N LYS A 19 10.76 2.56 -15.93
CA LYS A 19 11.15 3.26 -14.69
C LYS A 19 10.41 4.56 -14.42
N GLN A 20 9.56 5.02 -15.34
CA GLN A 20 8.83 6.28 -15.24
C GLN A 20 7.35 6.04 -15.02
N TRP A 21 6.83 6.51 -13.89
CA TRP A 21 5.42 6.32 -13.54
C TRP A 21 4.68 7.63 -13.28
N SER A 22 3.41 7.67 -13.72
CA SER A 22 2.45 8.72 -13.43
C SER A 22 1.08 8.12 -13.09
N PRO A 23 0.38 8.58 -12.04
CA PRO A 23 -0.96 8.11 -11.70
C PRO A 23 -2.02 8.48 -12.75
N LYS A 24 -1.68 9.36 -13.71
CA LYS A 24 -2.58 9.75 -14.80
C LYS A 24 -2.42 8.87 -16.05
N CYS A 25 -1.43 7.98 -16.06
CA CYS A 25 -1.07 7.14 -17.19
C CYS A 25 -1.07 5.66 -16.79
N GLN A 26 -1.42 4.78 -17.73
CA GLN A 26 -1.32 3.34 -17.57
C GLN A 26 -0.62 2.75 -18.79
N VAL A 27 0.38 1.90 -18.55
CA VAL A 27 1.11 1.20 -19.62
C VAL A 27 0.57 -0.21 -19.76
N TYR A 28 0.33 -0.62 -21.01
CA TYR A 28 -0.11 -1.95 -21.39
C TYR A 28 0.94 -2.62 -22.25
N LEU A 29 1.30 -3.84 -21.87
CA LEU A 29 2.21 -4.68 -22.63
C LEU A 29 1.44 -5.83 -23.28
N PRO A 30 1.52 -6.01 -24.61
CA PRO A 30 0.98 -7.18 -25.27
C PRO A 30 1.56 -8.48 -24.71
N SER A 31 0.74 -9.55 -24.65
CA SER A 31 1.16 -10.85 -24.12
C SER A 31 2.34 -11.47 -24.86
N PHE A 32 2.55 -11.12 -26.13
CA PHE A 32 3.69 -11.61 -26.91
C PHE A 32 5.02 -10.92 -26.57
N VAL A 33 5.02 -9.78 -25.84
CA VAL A 33 6.25 -9.06 -25.45
C VAL A 33 7.20 -9.98 -24.70
N LEU A 34 6.71 -10.73 -23.71
CA LEU A 34 7.56 -11.65 -22.94
C LEU A 34 8.23 -12.72 -23.82
N ARG A 35 7.49 -13.22 -24.82
CA ARG A 35 8.01 -14.21 -25.77
C ARG A 35 9.09 -13.59 -26.67
N GLU A 36 8.91 -12.35 -27.10
CA GLU A 36 9.88 -11.64 -27.93
C GLU A 36 11.13 -11.25 -27.14
N VAL A 37 10.99 -10.81 -25.89
CA VAL A 37 12.11 -10.59 -24.96
C VAL A 37 12.90 -11.89 -24.73
N ASN A 38 12.22 -13.02 -24.56
CA ASN A 38 12.87 -14.33 -24.45
C ASN A 38 13.59 -14.75 -25.74
N ASN A 39 13.02 -14.45 -26.90
CA ASN A 39 13.68 -14.71 -28.19
C ASN A 39 14.88 -13.79 -28.41
N PHE A 40 14.81 -12.54 -27.93
CA PHE A 40 15.92 -11.59 -27.95
C PHE A 40 17.10 -12.09 -27.09
N ALA A 41 16.82 -12.63 -25.90
CA ALA A 41 17.81 -13.22 -25.00
C ALA A 41 18.63 -14.34 -25.66
N LYS A 42 17.99 -15.16 -26.50
CA LYS A 42 18.62 -16.32 -27.17
C LYS A 42 19.64 -15.94 -28.24
N LYS A 43 19.66 -14.69 -28.72
CA LYS A 43 20.54 -14.27 -29.82
C LYS A 43 22.01 -14.15 -29.39
N ASN A 44 22.28 -13.68 -28.17
CA ASN A 44 23.64 -13.52 -27.63
C ASN A 44 23.63 -13.40 -26.09
N LYS A 45 24.74 -13.73 -25.42
CA LYS A 45 24.93 -13.60 -23.97
C LYS A 45 24.64 -12.19 -23.43
N GLN A 46 25.06 -11.14 -24.14
CA GLN A 46 24.80 -9.76 -23.70
C GLN A 46 23.30 -9.43 -23.72
N ASN A 47 22.55 -9.95 -24.70
CA ASN A 47 21.10 -9.79 -24.76
C ASN A 47 20.38 -10.57 -23.64
N ALA A 48 20.95 -11.68 -23.18
CA ALA A 48 20.39 -12.44 -22.08
C ALA A 48 20.40 -11.62 -20.77
N VAL A 49 21.49 -10.88 -20.50
CA VAL A 49 21.57 -9.99 -19.33
C VAL A 49 20.52 -8.89 -19.41
N VAL A 50 20.39 -8.23 -20.58
CA VAL A 50 19.37 -7.17 -20.79
C VAL A 50 17.96 -7.73 -20.64
N ALA A 51 17.69 -8.93 -21.16
CA ALA A 51 16.39 -9.57 -21.04
C ALA A 51 16.06 -9.96 -19.59
N GLU A 52 17.03 -10.39 -18.80
CA GLU A 52 16.85 -10.68 -17.37
C GLU A 52 16.53 -9.40 -16.59
N GLU A 53 17.25 -8.30 -16.85
CA GLU A 53 16.93 -6.99 -16.27
C GLU A 53 15.52 -6.52 -16.66
N LEU A 54 15.14 -6.71 -17.93
CA LEU A 54 13.81 -6.39 -18.43
C LEU A 54 12.71 -7.20 -17.75
N HIS A 55 12.90 -8.52 -17.59
CA HIS A 55 11.95 -9.38 -16.87
C HIS A 55 11.75 -8.89 -15.45
N LYS A 56 12.85 -8.57 -14.75
CA LYS A 56 12.79 -8.06 -13.39
C LYS A 56 12.03 -6.73 -13.31
N LEU A 57 12.28 -5.80 -14.24
CA LEU A 57 11.56 -4.53 -14.31
C LEU A 57 10.06 -4.75 -14.57
N ILE A 58 9.72 -5.63 -15.52
CA ILE A 58 8.32 -5.95 -15.85
C ILE A 58 7.62 -6.57 -14.64
N GLU A 59 8.24 -7.54 -13.95
CA GLU A 59 7.68 -8.16 -12.75
C GLU A 59 7.48 -7.15 -11.60
N ASP A 60 8.47 -6.32 -11.34
CA ASP A 60 8.40 -5.27 -10.32
C ASP A 60 7.25 -4.28 -10.62
N ASP A 61 7.08 -3.89 -11.87
CA ASP A 61 6.07 -2.93 -12.30
C ASP A 61 4.66 -3.53 -12.39
N LEU A 62 4.54 -4.82 -12.70
CA LEU A 62 3.30 -5.58 -12.61
C LEU A 62 2.82 -5.69 -11.16
N ALA A 63 3.72 -6.05 -10.23
CA ALA A 63 3.40 -6.17 -8.81
C ALA A 63 2.89 -4.84 -8.22
N ARG A 64 3.36 -3.72 -8.78
CA ARG A 64 2.94 -2.36 -8.39
C ARG A 64 1.69 -1.87 -9.14
N GLY A 65 1.22 -2.60 -10.15
CA GLY A 65 0.04 -2.27 -10.97
C GLY A 65 0.27 -1.17 -12.00
N PHE A 66 1.52 -0.80 -12.29
CA PHE A 66 1.87 0.26 -13.25
C PHE A 66 1.82 -0.23 -14.69
N ILE A 67 2.19 -1.48 -14.88
CA ILE A 67 2.04 -2.20 -16.13
C ILE A 67 0.86 -3.17 -16.00
N ARG A 68 0.12 -3.33 -17.09
CA ARG A 68 -0.86 -4.43 -17.24
C ARG A 68 -0.53 -5.22 -18.50
N PHE A 69 -0.71 -6.53 -18.44
CA PHE A 69 -0.69 -7.32 -19.66
C PHE A 69 -2.01 -7.18 -20.41
N ALA A 70 -1.88 -6.91 -21.71
CA ALA A 70 -2.93 -7.04 -22.69
C ALA A 70 -2.84 -8.45 -23.29
N TYR A 71 -3.77 -9.33 -22.91
CA TYR A 71 -3.84 -10.65 -23.52
C TYR A 71 -4.49 -10.55 -24.90
N ILE A 72 -3.69 -10.78 -25.94
CA ILE A 72 -4.14 -10.72 -27.33
C ILE A 72 -4.34 -12.16 -27.81
N ASP A 73 -5.61 -12.56 -27.98
CA ASP A 73 -5.94 -13.83 -28.63
C ASP A 73 -6.14 -13.61 -30.14
N PRO A 74 -5.27 -14.17 -31.01
CA PRO A 74 -5.38 -14.01 -32.46
C PRO A 74 -6.73 -14.43 -33.04
N LYS A 75 -7.47 -15.32 -32.36
CA LYS A 75 -8.77 -15.81 -32.82
C LYS A 75 -9.89 -14.78 -32.67
N GLN A 76 -9.69 -13.74 -31.85
CA GLN A 76 -10.69 -12.71 -31.62
C GLN A 76 -10.79 -11.71 -32.79
N PHE A 77 -9.72 -11.58 -33.57
CA PHE A 77 -9.64 -10.59 -34.64
C PHE A 77 -10.08 -11.16 -35.98
N LYS A 78 -10.69 -10.31 -36.80
CA LYS A 78 -11.00 -10.65 -38.20
C LYS A 78 -9.72 -11.00 -38.94
N ARG A 79 -9.81 -11.99 -39.82
CA ARG A 79 -8.70 -12.37 -40.70
C ARG A 79 -8.32 -11.15 -41.55
N PRO A 80 -7.01 -10.87 -41.70
CA PRO A 80 -6.54 -9.77 -42.53
C PRO A 80 -6.95 -10.00 -43.99
N THR A 81 -7.23 -8.92 -44.70
CA THR A 81 -7.51 -8.95 -46.13
C THR A 81 -6.31 -9.54 -46.89
N PRO A 82 -6.52 -10.35 -47.94
CA PRO A 82 -5.43 -10.81 -48.79
C PRO A 82 -4.61 -9.63 -49.31
N GLY A 83 -3.28 -9.70 -49.19
CA GLY A 83 -2.37 -8.63 -49.64
C GLY A 83 -1.96 -7.61 -48.57
N LEU A 84 -2.71 -7.49 -47.45
CA LEU A 84 -2.48 -6.48 -46.42
C LEU A 84 -1.02 -6.41 -45.91
N PHE A 85 -0.43 -7.58 -45.64
CA PHE A 85 0.95 -7.69 -45.14
C PHE A 85 1.99 -7.22 -46.17
N ARG A 86 1.75 -7.49 -47.46
CA ARG A 86 2.67 -7.09 -48.54
C ARG A 86 2.56 -5.60 -48.84
N GLU A 87 1.34 -5.08 -48.89
CA GLU A 87 1.06 -3.68 -49.20
C GLU A 87 1.57 -2.75 -48.10
N ASN A 88 1.31 -3.09 -46.84
CA ASN A 88 1.67 -2.25 -45.70
C ASN A 88 3.03 -2.60 -45.09
N ARG A 89 3.70 -3.66 -45.55
CA ARG A 89 4.98 -4.17 -45.00
C ARG A 89 4.94 -4.42 -43.48
N ILE A 90 3.79 -4.81 -42.95
CA ILE A 90 3.58 -5.14 -41.53
C ILE A 90 3.65 -6.66 -41.29
N THR A 91 4.06 -7.08 -40.10
CA THR A 91 4.01 -8.48 -39.69
C THR A 91 2.66 -8.87 -39.07
N THR A 92 2.46 -10.16 -38.81
CA THR A 92 1.27 -10.64 -38.10
C THR A 92 1.16 -10.08 -36.69
N ASN A 93 2.28 -9.92 -35.96
CA ASN A 93 2.25 -9.35 -34.61
C ASN A 93 1.91 -7.86 -34.64
N ASP A 94 2.43 -7.13 -35.63
CA ASP A 94 2.12 -5.71 -35.85
C ASP A 94 0.62 -5.51 -36.15
N TYR A 95 0.07 -6.37 -37.01
CA TYR A 95 -1.37 -6.38 -37.29
C TYR A 95 -2.19 -6.64 -36.02
N LEU A 96 -1.82 -7.66 -35.25
CA LEU A 96 -2.51 -8.00 -34.00
C LEU A 96 -2.42 -6.89 -32.96
N LEU A 97 -1.26 -6.23 -32.85
CA LEU A 97 -1.05 -5.10 -31.96
C LEU A 97 -1.94 -3.91 -32.33
N ALA A 98 -1.96 -3.55 -33.60
CA ALA A 98 -2.79 -2.46 -34.11
C ALA A 98 -4.29 -2.78 -33.93
N GLN A 99 -4.73 -3.99 -34.30
CA GLN A 99 -6.13 -4.37 -34.14
C GLN A 99 -6.56 -4.43 -32.67
N PHE A 100 -5.74 -5.01 -31.80
CA PHE A 100 -6.00 -4.97 -30.37
C PHE A 100 -6.12 -3.54 -29.85
N THR A 101 -5.20 -2.66 -30.24
CA THR A 101 -5.23 -1.25 -29.83
C THR A 101 -6.49 -0.56 -30.31
N TYR A 102 -6.92 -0.84 -31.56
CA TYR A 102 -8.15 -0.31 -32.14
C TYR A 102 -9.38 -0.78 -31.39
N GLU A 103 -9.57 -2.09 -31.23
CA GLU A 103 -10.71 -2.65 -30.51
C GLU A 103 -10.73 -2.18 -29.05
N PHE A 104 -9.57 -2.17 -28.39
CA PHE A 104 -9.45 -1.67 -27.02
C PHE A 104 -9.86 -0.20 -26.94
N SER A 105 -9.53 0.63 -27.93
CA SER A 105 -9.93 2.04 -27.96
C SER A 105 -11.44 2.25 -28.11
N LEU A 106 -12.16 1.29 -28.70
CA LEU A 106 -13.62 1.34 -28.86
C LEU A 106 -14.38 0.91 -27.59
N MET A 107 -13.74 0.18 -26.68
CA MET A 107 -14.35 -0.22 -25.41
C MET A 107 -14.52 0.99 -24.47
N LYS A 108 -15.54 0.97 -23.59
CA LYS A 108 -15.79 2.06 -22.62
C LYS A 108 -14.58 2.38 -21.73
N GLU A 109 -13.78 1.36 -21.42
CA GLU A 109 -12.53 1.48 -20.66
C GLU A 109 -11.38 2.05 -21.49
N GLY A 110 -11.48 2.09 -22.83
CA GLY A 110 -10.44 2.47 -23.78
C GLY A 110 -10.37 3.94 -24.21
N LYS A 111 -11.09 4.85 -23.55
CA LYS A 111 -10.96 6.28 -23.85
C LYS A 111 -9.50 6.74 -23.64
N ASP A 112 -8.93 7.41 -24.64
CA ASP A 112 -7.55 7.94 -24.69
C ASP A 112 -6.45 6.86 -24.67
N VAL A 113 -6.61 5.86 -25.55
CA VAL A 113 -5.57 4.84 -25.85
C VAL A 113 -4.66 5.35 -26.97
N THR A 114 -3.36 5.12 -26.82
CA THR A 114 -2.34 5.50 -27.80
C THR A 114 -1.37 4.34 -27.96
N MET A 115 -1.13 3.94 -29.21
CA MET A 115 -0.10 2.95 -29.53
C MET A 115 1.27 3.63 -29.57
N VAL A 116 2.32 2.94 -29.13
CA VAL A 116 3.69 3.46 -29.18
C VAL A 116 4.57 2.47 -29.95
N THR A 117 5.14 2.92 -31.05
CA THR A 117 6.04 2.13 -31.90
C THR A 117 6.98 3.05 -32.67
N ASP A 118 8.21 2.60 -32.91
CA ASP A 118 9.17 3.25 -33.82
C ASP A 118 9.16 2.60 -35.22
N ASP A 119 8.41 1.52 -35.42
CA ASP A 119 8.26 0.91 -36.73
C ASP A 119 7.38 1.80 -37.62
N VAL A 120 7.98 2.32 -38.70
CA VAL A 120 7.32 3.22 -39.65
C VAL A 120 6.13 2.57 -40.34
N ALA A 121 6.21 1.28 -40.68
CA ALA A 121 5.14 0.55 -41.34
C ALA A 121 3.94 0.38 -40.42
N LEU A 122 4.18 -0.07 -39.17
CA LEU A 122 3.13 -0.20 -38.16
C LEU A 122 2.54 1.16 -37.76
N TYR A 123 3.37 2.19 -37.62
CA TYR A 123 2.92 3.55 -37.32
C TYR A 123 1.96 4.09 -38.39
N ASN A 124 2.32 3.94 -39.67
CA ASN A 124 1.50 4.37 -40.79
C ASN A 124 0.21 3.57 -40.90
N TYR A 125 0.28 2.25 -40.69
CA TYR A 125 -0.89 1.38 -40.68
C TYR A 125 -1.85 1.73 -39.54
N ALA A 126 -1.35 1.98 -38.33
CA ALA A 126 -2.20 2.41 -37.22
C ALA A 126 -2.91 3.74 -37.52
N LYS A 127 -2.20 4.71 -38.09
CA LYS A 127 -2.84 5.96 -38.52
C LYS A 127 -3.90 5.76 -39.60
N SER A 128 -3.69 4.86 -40.55
CA SER A 128 -4.66 4.62 -41.64
C SER A 128 -5.97 4.01 -41.14
N ILE A 129 -5.94 3.26 -40.03
CA ILE A 129 -7.13 2.74 -39.35
C ILE A 129 -7.69 3.69 -38.28
N GLY A 130 -7.19 4.94 -38.22
CA GLY A 130 -7.70 5.97 -37.31
C GLY A 130 -7.18 5.89 -35.87
N LEU A 131 -6.14 5.10 -35.60
CA LEU A 131 -5.52 5.04 -34.28
C LEU A 131 -4.57 6.21 -34.03
N ARG A 132 -4.52 6.64 -32.77
CA ARG A 132 -3.45 7.50 -32.29
C ARG A 132 -2.19 6.66 -32.06
N ALA A 133 -1.13 6.99 -32.77
CA ALA A 133 0.19 6.39 -32.62
C ALA A 133 1.23 7.46 -32.30
N LEU A 134 2.20 7.12 -31.45
CA LEU A 134 3.38 7.94 -31.14
C LEU A 134 4.65 7.12 -31.38
N ASN A 135 5.71 7.79 -31.83
CA ASN A 135 7.05 7.22 -31.76
C ASN A 135 7.66 7.41 -30.35
N LEU A 136 8.82 6.81 -30.09
CA LEU A 136 9.49 6.85 -28.79
C LEU A 136 9.75 8.30 -28.31
N ARG A 137 10.18 9.18 -29.21
CA ARG A 137 10.47 10.59 -28.90
C ARG A 137 9.20 11.37 -28.53
N GLU A 138 8.13 11.15 -29.29
CA GLU A 138 6.81 11.73 -29.05
C GLU A 138 6.23 11.20 -27.74
N TYR A 139 6.42 9.91 -27.44
CA TYR A 139 6.02 9.29 -26.19
C TYR A 139 6.73 9.93 -24.99
N HIS A 140 8.04 10.10 -25.04
CA HIS A 140 8.80 10.80 -23.99
C HIS A 140 8.30 12.22 -23.76
N SER A 141 8.05 12.96 -24.85
CA SER A 141 7.54 14.32 -24.80
C SER A 141 6.14 14.39 -24.17
N GLU A 142 5.29 13.41 -24.47
CA GLU A 142 3.95 13.29 -23.90
C GLU A 142 4.03 12.88 -22.41
N MET A 143 4.89 11.93 -22.06
CA MET A 143 5.11 11.47 -20.69
C MET A 143 5.68 12.57 -19.79
N ALA A 144 6.56 13.43 -20.30
CA ALA A 144 7.12 14.57 -19.58
C ALA A 144 6.05 15.60 -19.13
N ARG A 145 4.88 15.64 -19.81
CA ARG A 145 3.74 16.48 -19.39
C ARG A 145 3.09 15.97 -18.12
N TYR A 146 3.29 14.70 -17.80
CA TYR A 146 2.84 14.11 -16.57
C TYR A 146 3.98 14.17 -15.55
N LYS A 147 3.67 14.57 -14.30
CA LYS A 147 4.65 14.54 -13.20
C LYS A 147 5.05 13.08 -12.96
N SER A 148 6.09 12.62 -13.64
CA SER A 148 6.65 11.29 -13.45
C SER A 148 7.49 11.30 -12.18
N VAL A 149 7.17 10.43 -11.22
CA VAL A 149 8.03 10.20 -10.06
C VAL A 149 8.97 9.06 -10.42
N SER A 150 10.27 9.19 -10.15
CA SER A 150 11.18 8.06 -10.32
C SER A 150 10.78 6.93 -9.38
N LEU A 151 10.66 5.71 -9.91
CA LEU A 151 10.07 4.58 -9.18
C LEU A 151 10.76 4.23 -7.87
N ALA A 152 12.07 4.47 -7.76
CA ALA A 152 12.81 4.31 -6.52
C ALA A 152 12.24 5.21 -5.41
N GLN A 153 11.92 6.47 -5.73
CA GLN A 153 11.36 7.42 -4.76
C GLN A 153 9.89 7.12 -4.41
N ALA A 154 9.11 6.56 -5.34
CA ALA A 154 7.73 6.16 -5.07
C ALA A 154 7.64 4.94 -4.13
N GLY A 155 8.49 3.93 -4.36
CA GLY A 155 8.60 2.74 -3.50
C GLY A 155 9.12 3.07 -2.10
N GLU A 156 10.12 3.95 -2.00
CA GLU A 156 10.62 4.43 -0.71
C GLU A 156 9.57 5.22 0.07
N ARG A 157 8.77 6.07 -0.59
CA ARG A 157 7.68 6.81 0.07
C ARG A 157 6.58 5.88 0.60
N ALA A 158 6.23 4.82 -0.12
CA ALA A 158 5.26 3.84 0.33
C ALA A 158 5.78 3.04 1.53
N ALA A 159 7.03 2.57 1.47
CA ALA A 159 7.68 1.89 2.59
C ALA A 159 7.88 2.80 3.81
N TYR A 160 8.20 4.07 3.59
CA TYR A 160 8.31 5.08 4.65
C TYR A 160 6.95 5.37 5.28
N GLY A 161 5.87 5.44 4.48
CA GLY A 161 4.50 5.57 4.95
C GLY A 161 4.08 4.40 5.84
N ALA A 162 4.35 3.16 5.43
CA ALA A 162 4.03 1.97 6.22
C ALA A 162 4.82 1.91 7.54
N ARG A 163 6.12 2.23 7.51
CA ARG A 163 6.95 2.32 8.72
C ARG A 163 6.54 3.46 9.63
N TRP A 164 6.09 4.58 9.08
CA TRP A 164 5.55 5.70 9.83
C TRP A 164 4.23 5.34 10.52
N ILE A 165 3.31 4.67 9.81
CA ILE A 165 2.06 4.16 10.38
C ILE A 165 2.35 3.16 11.50
N LEU A 166 3.26 2.20 11.29
CA LEU A 166 3.65 1.23 12.33
C LEU A 166 4.25 1.91 13.57
N ARG A 167 5.10 2.93 13.39
CA ARG A 167 5.66 3.70 14.51
C ARG A 167 4.61 4.56 15.22
N ALA A 168 3.62 5.08 14.48
CA ALA A 168 2.55 5.91 15.04
C ALA A 168 1.49 5.07 15.76
N MET A 169 1.11 3.91 15.21
CA MET A 169 0.05 3.04 15.75
C MET A 169 0.56 1.98 16.73
N GLY A 170 1.84 1.60 16.64
CA GLY A 170 2.44 0.60 17.53
C GLY A 170 2.24 0.90 19.02
N PRO A 171 2.50 2.13 19.49
CA PRO A 171 2.26 2.49 20.89
C PRO A 171 0.78 2.46 21.28
N LEU A 172 -0.15 2.74 20.34
CA LEU A 172 -1.59 2.67 20.60
C LEU A 172 -2.03 1.22 20.83
N ALA A 173 -1.65 0.33 19.90
CA ALA A 173 -1.94 -1.10 19.98
C ALA A 173 -1.32 -1.75 21.22
N ALA A 174 -0.07 -1.41 21.54
CA ALA A 174 0.60 -1.90 22.74
C ALA A 174 -0.11 -1.45 24.03
N GLY A 175 -0.58 -0.20 24.09
CA GLY A 175 -1.34 0.31 25.24
C GLY A 175 -2.68 -0.41 25.43
N ALA A 176 -3.42 -0.64 24.36
CA ALA A 176 -4.67 -1.38 24.38
C ALA A 176 -4.46 -2.84 24.82
N LEU A 177 -3.44 -3.51 24.27
CA LEU A 177 -3.13 -4.90 24.64
C LEU A 177 -2.70 -5.04 26.10
N LEU A 178 -1.89 -4.11 26.60
CA LEU A 178 -1.54 -4.05 28.03
C LEU A 178 -2.78 -3.87 28.91
N ALA A 179 -3.76 -3.06 28.48
CA ALA A 179 -4.99 -2.87 29.23
C ALA A 179 -5.83 -4.15 29.30
N VAL A 180 -5.90 -4.91 28.20
CA VAL A 180 -6.55 -6.22 28.18
C VAL A 180 -5.85 -7.18 29.15
N CYS A 181 -4.52 -7.28 29.10
CA CYS A 181 -3.76 -8.12 30.03
C CYS A 181 -3.97 -7.70 31.50
N ALA A 182 -4.01 -6.40 31.79
CA ALA A 182 -4.27 -5.89 33.13
C ALA A 182 -5.70 -6.21 33.59
N GLY A 183 -6.70 -6.10 32.71
CA GLY A 183 -8.08 -6.51 33.00
C GLY A 183 -8.20 -8.00 33.32
N PHE A 184 -7.51 -8.86 32.55
CA PHE A 184 -7.41 -10.29 32.85
C PHE A 184 -6.76 -10.55 34.21
N PHE A 185 -5.65 -9.87 34.51
CA PHE A 185 -4.97 -10.01 35.80
C PHE A 185 -5.89 -9.65 36.98
N ILE A 186 -6.67 -8.57 36.85
CA ILE A 186 -7.64 -8.16 37.88
C ILE A 186 -8.75 -9.21 38.05
N ASN A 187 -9.34 -9.66 36.95
CA ASN A 187 -10.44 -10.64 36.99
C ASN A 187 -10.02 -11.98 37.61
N TYR A 188 -8.78 -12.41 37.37
CA TYR A 188 -8.25 -13.68 37.88
C TYR A 188 -7.38 -13.52 39.12
N PHE A 189 -7.37 -12.34 39.76
CA PHE A 189 -6.49 -12.03 40.88
C PHE A 189 -6.61 -13.04 42.03
N GLY A 190 -7.84 -13.42 42.40
CA GLY A 190 -8.09 -14.40 43.46
C GLY A 190 -7.47 -15.77 43.16
N LEU A 191 -7.69 -16.28 41.95
CA LEU A 191 -7.15 -17.56 41.50
C LEU A 191 -5.62 -17.52 41.44
N ILE A 192 -5.04 -16.44 40.91
CA ILE A 192 -3.59 -16.23 40.86
C ILE A 192 -2.99 -16.23 42.27
N ASN A 193 -3.60 -15.50 43.20
CA ASN A 193 -3.14 -15.42 44.58
C ASN A 193 -3.24 -16.77 45.31
N THR A 194 -4.27 -17.57 45.05
CA THR A 194 -4.40 -18.93 45.60
C THR A 194 -3.32 -19.88 45.08
N ILE A 195 -2.95 -19.79 43.80
CA ILE A 195 -1.91 -20.65 43.19
C ILE A 195 -0.51 -20.25 43.66
N LEU A 196 -0.20 -18.95 43.68
CA LEU A 196 1.15 -18.45 43.97
C LEU A 196 1.42 -18.33 45.48
N GLY A 197 0.38 -18.10 46.29
CA GLY A 197 0.52 -17.71 47.69
C GLY A 197 0.94 -16.25 47.87
N ALA A 198 0.72 -15.72 49.07
CA ALA A 198 0.85 -14.29 49.36
C ALA A 198 2.27 -13.73 49.10
N GLY A 199 3.33 -14.47 49.46
CA GLY A 199 4.71 -14.03 49.29
C GLY A 199 5.11 -13.88 47.82
N ALA A 200 4.77 -14.86 46.98
CA ALA A 200 5.04 -14.79 45.55
C ALA A 200 4.17 -13.73 44.85
N MET A 201 2.96 -13.46 45.36
CA MET A 201 2.11 -12.39 44.85
C MET A 201 2.73 -11.00 45.07
N VAL A 202 3.32 -10.76 46.24
CA VAL A 202 4.05 -9.51 46.52
C VAL A 202 5.24 -9.35 45.57
N ALA A 203 6.02 -10.42 45.35
CA ALA A 203 7.13 -10.41 44.40
C ALA A 203 6.67 -10.13 42.97
N LEU A 204 5.56 -10.73 42.52
CA LEU A 204 4.98 -10.51 41.20
C LEU A 204 4.55 -9.04 41.03
N LEU A 205 3.89 -8.45 42.03
CA LEU A 205 3.49 -7.05 42.01
C LEU A 205 4.70 -6.10 41.96
N ALA A 206 5.78 -6.41 42.66
CA ALA A 206 7.02 -5.64 42.59
C ALA A 206 7.64 -5.68 41.18
N VAL A 207 7.71 -6.87 40.57
CA VAL A 207 8.22 -7.05 39.20
C VAL A 207 7.35 -6.30 38.19
N LEU A 208 6.02 -6.44 38.28
CA LEU A 208 5.08 -5.70 37.42
C LEU A 208 5.22 -4.19 37.59
N SER A 209 5.47 -3.71 38.81
CA SER A 209 5.69 -2.28 39.07
C SER A 209 6.94 -1.76 38.37
N ILE A 210 8.05 -2.51 38.44
CA ILE A 210 9.31 -2.18 37.74
C ILE A 210 9.09 -2.21 36.21
N PHE A 211 8.39 -3.22 35.71
CA PHE A 211 8.07 -3.34 34.30
C PHE A 211 7.22 -2.16 33.80
N LEU A 212 6.19 -1.77 34.55
CA LEU A 212 5.34 -0.62 34.24
C LEU A 212 6.12 0.70 34.30
N LEU A 213 7.10 0.84 35.19
CA LEU A 213 8.01 1.99 35.19
C LEU A 213 8.86 2.04 33.91
N GLY A 214 9.34 0.89 33.43
CA GLY A 214 10.04 0.78 32.16
C GLY A 214 9.17 1.21 30.96
N ILE A 215 7.92 0.73 30.92
CA ILE A 215 6.94 1.13 29.90
C ILE A 215 6.64 2.63 30.01
N ARG A 216 6.44 3.17 31.22
CA ARG A 216 6.20 4.60 31.44
C ARG A 216 7.35 5.45 30.89
N ALA A 217 8.60 5.03 31.09
CA ALA A 217 9.78 5.76 30.64
C ALA A 217 9.94 5.73 29.11
N ARG A 218 9.78 4.56 28.48
CA ARG A 218 10.04 4.38 27.04
C ARG A 218 8.81 4.63 26.18
N TRP A 219 7.65 4.11 26.59
CA TRP A 219 6.40 4.05 25.81
C TRP A 219 5.28 4.80 26.52
N ARG A 220 5.54 6.07 26.81
CA ARG A 220 4.64 6.93 27.60
C ARG A 220 3.21 7.01 27.05
N LEU A 221 3.02 6.94 25.72
CA LEU A 221 1.68 6.93 25.09
C LEU A 221 0.92 5.63 25.39
N SER A 222 1.60 4.48 25.28
CA SER A 222 1.03 3.18 25.62
C SER A 222 0.64 3.12 27.10
N TYR A 223 1.49 3.66 27.98
CA TYR A 223 1.20 3.77 29.41
C TYR A 223 -0.01 4.67 29.70
N ALA A 224 -0.13 5.81 29.02
CA ALA A 224 -1.27 6.70 29.19
C ALA A 224 -2.60 6.04 28.75
N LEU A 225 -2.59 5.32 27.62
CA LEU A 225 -3.75 4.54 27.17
C LEU A 225 -4.08 3.41 28.13
N LEU A 226 -3.07 2.69 28.62
CA LEU A 226 -3.24 1.68 29.67
C LEU A 226 -3.99 2.26 30.87
N GLN A 227 -3.58 3.43 31.37
CA GLN A 227 -4.24 4.10 32.50
C GLN A 227 -5.70 4.44 32.20
N VAL A 228 -5.98 4.99 31.02
CA VAL A 228 -7.36 5.32 30.60
C VAL A 228 -8.23 4.07 30.52
N PHE A 229 -7.80 3.05 29.77
CA PHE A 229 -8.59 1.83 29.60
C PHE A 229 -8.74 1.05 30.91
N LEU A 230 -7.70 0.98 31.72
CA LEU A 230 -7.76 0.35 33.03
C LEU A 230 -8.69 1.11 33.98
N GLY A 231 -8.68 2.44 33.95
CA GLY A 231 -9.62 3.27 34.71
C GLY A 231 -11.07 3.04 34.28
N LEU A 232 -11.35 3.01 32.97
CA LEU A 232 -12.68 2.65 32.44
C LEU A 232 -13.11 1.25 32.89
N PHE A 233 -12.19 0.28 32.84
CA PHE A 233 -12.47 -1.08 33.25
C PHE A 233 -12.78 -1.18 34.76
N VAL A 234 -12.01 -0.51 35.61
CA VAL A 234 -12.24 -0.47 37.07
C VAL A 234 -13.57 0.20 37.38
N LEU A 235 -13.92 1.28 36.68
CA LEU A 235 -15.24 1.92 36.82
C LEU A 235 -16.37 0.99 36.38
N TYR A 236 -16.23 0.33 35.24
CA TYR A 236 -17.21 -0.63 34.74
C TYR A 236 -17.46 -1.75 35.76
N GLN A 237 -16.39 -2.33 36.33
CA GLN A 237 -16.50 -3.37 37.36
C GLN A 237 -17.10 -2.83 38.67
N GLY A 238 -16.73 -1.62 39.08
CA GLY A 238 -17.24 -1.00 40.30
C GLY A 238 -18.73 -0.67 40.21
N LEU A 239 -19.22 -0.22 39.06
CA LEU A 239 -20.63 0.15 38.89
C LEU A 239 -21.59 -1.04 38.98
N GLY A 240 -21.14 -2.26 38.65
CA GLY A 240 -21.91 -3.49 38.83
C GLY A 240 -23.34 -3.44 38.24
N THR A 241 -24.26 -4.21 38.83
CA THR A 241 -25.69 -4.20 38.48
C THR A 241 -26.56 -3.43 39.50
N ALA A 242 -26.01 -3.08 40.66
CA ALA A 242 -26.68 -2.31 41.71
C ALA A 242 -25.70 -1.36 42.41
N LEU A 243 -26.04 -0.07 42.46
CA LEU A 243 -25.25 0.99 43.06
C LEU A 243 -25.58 1.12 44.56
N ASP A 244 -24.80 0.46 45.41
CA ASP A 244 -24.85 0.73 46.85
C ASP A 244 -23.77 1.76 47.24
N LEU A 245 -24.15 3.04 47.18
CA LEU A 245 -23.28 4.17 47.52
C LEU A 245 -22.87 4.21 49.00
N SER A 246 -23.48 3.39 49.86
CA SER A 246 -23.12 3.28 51.27
C SER A 246 -21.90 2.38 51.51
N ALA A 247 -21.51 1.57 50.53
CA ALA A 247 -20.36 0.67 50.62
C ALA A 247 -19.02 1.41 50.44
N PRO A 248 -18.12 1.43 51.45
CA PRO A 248 -16.83 2.13 51.35
C PRO A 248 -15.92 1.57 50.24
N SER A 249 -16.01 0.27 49.96
CA SER A 249 -15.26 -0.40 48.89
C SER A 249 -15.64 0.10 47.50
N LEU A 250 -16.92 0.42 47.27
CA LEU A 250 -17.39 1.00 46.02
C LEU A 250 -16.79 2.39 45.81
N LEU A 251 -16.83 3.23 46.84
CA LEU A 251 -16.26 4.59 46.78
C LEU A 251 -14.76 4.56 46.47
N ILE A 252 -14.00 3.68 47.12
CA ILE A 252 -12.56 3.50 46.85
C ILE A 252 -12.33 3.05 45.40
N THR A 253 -13.15 2.13 44.88
CA THR A 253 -13.03 1.61 43.50
C THR A 253 -13.34 2.69 42.47
N LEU A 254 -14.41 3.47 42.70
CA LEU A 254 -14.78 4.60 41.83
C LEU A 254 -13.71 5.69 41.83
N LEU A 255 -13.19 6.06 43.01
CA LEU A 255 -12.12 7.04 43.12
C LEU A 255 -10.83 6.56 42.44
N ALA A 256 -10.47 5.28 42.60
CA ALA A 256 -9.32 4.70 41.92
C ALA A 256 -9.48 4.71 40.38
N GLY A 257 -10.67 4.33 39.89
CA GLY A 257 -10.98 4.37 38.45
C GLY A 257 -10.93 5.77 37.86
N ILE A 258 -11.54 6.75 38.53
CA ILE A 258 -11.51 8.17 38.13
C ILE A 258 -10.07 8.70 38.16
N PHE A 259 -9.30 8.41 39.21
CA PHE A 259 -7.91 8.84 39.33
C PHE A 259 -7.04 8.30 38.19
N LEU A 260 -7.18 7.01 37.84
CA LEU A 260 -6.49 6.40 36.71
C LEU A 260 -6.89 7.05 35.38
N LEU A 261 -8.17 7.37 35.20
CA LEU A 261 -8.66 8.08 34.02
C LEU A 261 -8.09 9.49 33.91
N MET A 262 -8.15 10.27 34.98
CA MET A 262 -7.63 11.65 34.99
C MET A 262 -6.13 11.68 34.71
N THR A 263 -5.36 10.80 35.36
CA THR A 263 -3.91 10.71 35.14
C THR A 263 -3.57 10.20 33.74
N GLY A 264 -4.33 9.23 33.20
CA GLY A 264 -4.19 8.75 31.83
C GLY A 264 -4.48 9.83 30.80
N LEU A 265 -5.59 10.58 30.96
CA LEU A 265 -5.99 11.67 30.08
C LEU A 265 -5.01 12.85 30.12
N ASP A 266 -4.48 13.21 31.29
CA ASP A 266 -3.43 14.23 31.43
C ASP A 266 -2.14 13.80 30.71
N ASN A 267 -1.73 12.53 30.87
CA ASN A 267 -0.58 11.99 30.16
C ASN A 267 -0.78 11.91 28.64
N LEU A 268 -2.00 11.63 28.17
CA LEU A 268 -2.38 11.69 26.75
C LEU A 268 -2.33 13.11 26.22
N GLY A 269 -2.95 14.07 26.92
CA GLY A 269 -3.00 15.48 26.52
C GLY A 269 -1.61 16.13 26.41
N LYS A 270 -0.70 15.80 27.33
CA LYS A 270 0.69 16.29 27.30
C LYS A 270 1.53 15.75 26.14
N ARG A 271 1.10 14.68 25.46
CA ARG A 271 1.79 14.09 24.30
C ARG A 271 1.00 14.14 23.00
N ALA A 272 -0.27 14.56 23.04
CA ALA A 272 -1.04 14.81 21.84
C ALA A 272 -0.43 15.95 21.00
N ARG A 273 0.20 16.95 21.64
CA ARG A 273 0.93 18.05 20.98
C ARG A 273 2.00 17.50 20.02
N GLY A 274 1.80 17.69 18.72
CA GLY A 274 2.65 17.23 17.63
C GLY A 274 2.29 15.85 17.02
N THR A 275 1.18 15.21 17.43
CA THR A 275 0.77 13.89 16.93
C THR A 275 -0.58 13.90 16.19
N VAL A 276 -0.94 12.81 15.50
CA VAL A 276 -2.22 12.67 14.76
C VAL A 276 -3.44 12.93 15.66
N ALA A 277 -3.34 12.65 16.96
CA ALA A 277 -4.41 12.90 17.93
C ALA A 277 -4.70 14.41 18.13
N GLU A 278 -3.74 15.31 17.91
CA GLU A 278 -3.97 16.75 17.93
C GLU A 278 -4.70 17.22 16.67
N ARG A 279 -4.39 16.67 15.50
CA ARG A 279 -5.16 16.96 14.27
C ARG A 279 -6.60 16.46 14.38
N LEU A 280 -6.81 15.28 14.98
CA LEU A 280 -8.14 14.74 15.25
C LEU A 280 -8.88 15.57 16.31
N ARG A 281 -8.18 16.03 17.35
CA ARG A 281 -8.72 16.93 18.37
C ARG A 281 -9.12 18.29 17.77
N ALA A 282 -8.29 18.91 16.93
CA ALA A 282 -8.60 20.17 16.24
C ALA A 282 -9.73 20.01 15.20
N PHE A 283 -9.90 18.80 14.66
CA PHE A 283 -11.03 18.49 13.78
C PHE A 283 -12.35 18.30 14.54
N ILE A 284 -12.31 17.68 15.73
CA ILE A 284 -13.50 17.41 16.57
C ILE A 284 -13.90 18.65 17.38
N PHE A 285 -12.93 19.34 17.98
CA PHE A 285 -13.10 20.59 18.69
C PHE A 285 -12.59 21.67 17.76
N LYS A 286 -13.49 22.29 16.98
CA LYS A 286 -13.20 23.44 16.13
C LYS A 286 -12.65 24.58 16.99
N ASP A 287 -11.33 24.65 17.11
CA ASP A 287 -10.57 25.86 17.44
C ASP A 287 -9.97 26.42 16.14
#